data_AF-A0A2P2GKL2-F1
#
_entry.id   AF-A0A2P2GKL2-F1
#
_cell.length_a   1.000
_cell.length_b   1.000
_cell.length_c   1.000
_cell.angle_alpha   90.00
_cell.angle_beta   90.00
_cell.angle_gamma   90.00
#
_symmetry.space_group_name_H-M   'P 1'
#
loop_
_entity.id
_entity.type
_entity.pdbx_description
1 polymer ?
#
loop_
_entity_poly.entity_id
_entity_poly.type
_entity_poly.pdbx_seq_one_letter_code
_entity_poly.pdbx_strand_id
1 'polypeptide(L)'
;MAKGSYPWYHRPGELQPPVEVGVPPLDDELEGVLDDTAGVHPGVDMIRDGIRLLALDALTADQTQTILSTIAGNGTDLLAAFGLLVQRLTNADSNPALDGLDAETAKQVELCGERFAYELAEFAPRDHTGEAAALIDRS
;
A
#
# COMPACT_ATOMS: atom_id res chain seq x y z
N MET A 1 -10.51 20.27 -23.42
CA MET A 1 -10.14 20.10 -22.00
C MET A 1 -9.07 19.02 -21.96
N ALA A 2 -7.82 19.37 -21.65
CA ALA A 2 -6.74 18.41 -21.56
C ALA A 2 -6.89 17.60 -20.26
N LYS A 3 -6.77 16.27 -20.36
CA LYS A 3 -6.69 15.36 -19.20
C LYS A 3 -5.59 15.87 -18.27
N GLY A 4 -5.91 16.00 -16.98
CA GLY A 4 -4.97 16.45 -15.96
C GLY A 4 -3.67 15.65 -16.03
N SER A 5 -2.57 16.34 -16.35
CA SER A 5 -1.24 15.78 -16.26
C SER A 5 -0.95 15.55 -14.78
N TYR A 6 -0.75 14.30 -14.39
CA TYR A 6 -0.02 13.99 -13.17
C TYR A 6 1.33 14.73 -13.21
N PRO A 7 1.86 15.24 -12.08
CA PRO A 7 3.23 15.71 -12.05
C PRO A 7 4.15 14.60 -12.55
N TRP A 8 4.99 14.92 -13.54
CA TRP A 8 5.79 13.97 -14.32
C TRP A 8 6.90 13.30 -13.49
N TYR A 9 7.16 13.76 -12.26
CA TYR A 9 7.95 13.08 -11.24
C TYR A 9 7.43 13.43 -9.84
N HIS A 10 7.05 12.43 -9.05
CA HIS A 10 7.04 12.50 -7.58
C HIS A 10 8.47 12.27 -7.11
N ARG A 11 9.02 13.14 -6.25
CA ARG A 11 10.32 12.89 -5.64
C ARG A 11 10.14 12.29 -4.25
N PRO A 12 10.91 11.26 -3.90
CA PRO A 12 10.86 10.68 -2.56
C PRO A 12 11.00 11.77 -1.48
N GLY A 13 10.02 11.85 -0.57
CA GLY A 13 9.99 12.83 0.52
C GLY A 13 9.29 14.15 0.20
N GLU A 14 8.65 14.30 -0.98
CA GLU A 14 7.89 15.52 -1.31
C GLU A 14 6.60 15.69 -0.48
N LEU A 15 6.10 14.61 0.11
CA LEU A 15 4.93 14.63 1.00
C LEU A 15 5.31 14.39 2.47
N GLN A 16 6.49 14.87 2.91
CA GLN A 16 6.80 14.82 4.34
C GLN A 16 5.79 15.66 5.13
N PRO A 17 5.14 15.10 6.17
CA PRO A 17 4.30 15.90 7.04
C PRO A 17 5.13 17.01 7.69
N PRO A 18 4.49 18.13 8.08
CA PRO A 18 5.11 19.05 9.00
C PRO A 18 5.55 18.30 10.27
N VAL A 19 6.70 18.66 10.84
CA VAL A 19 7.12 18.09 12.13
C VAL A 19 6.09 18.50 13.18
N GLU A 20 5.24 17.56 13.59
CA GLU A 20 4.20 17.81 14.58
C GLU A 20 4.70 17.54 15.99
N VAL A 21 4.47 18.49 16.89
CA VAL A 21 4.91 18.40 18.29
C VAL A 21 4.07 17.36 19.01
N GLY A 22 4.72 16.29 19.50
CA GLY A 22 4.08 15.25 20.30
C GLY A 22 3.85 13.92 19.57
N VAL A 23 4.10 13.86 18.26
CA VAL A 23 4.16 12.59 17.51
C VAL A 23 5.57 12.02 17.63
N PRO A 24 5.75 10.77 18.12
CA PRO A 24 7.05 10.13 18.15
C PRO A 24 7.66 9.97 16.74
N PRO A 25 8.99 9.94 16.60
CA PRO A 25 9.61 9.57 15.33
C PRO A 25 9.25 8.12 14.95
N LEU A 26 9.47 7.77 13.68
CA LEU A 26 9.38 6.38 13.24
C LEU A 26 10.37 5.51 14.03
N ASP A 27 10.01 4.25 14.25
CA ASP A 27 10.95 3.25 14.73
C ASP A 27 11.88 2.77 13.60
N ASP A 28 13.00 2.16 14.01
CA ASP A 28 14.04 1.67 13.08
C ASP A 28 13.49 0.61 12.10
N GLU A 29 12.44 -0.13 12.49
CA GLU A 29 11.88 -1.21 11.67
C GLU A 29 11.07 -0.65 10.50
N LEU A 30 10.09 0.22 10.78
CA LEU A 30 9.29 0.85 9.73
C LEU A 30 10.15 1.80 8.89
N GLU A 31 11.05 2.57 9.50
CA GLU A 31 11.95 3.45 8.75
C GLU A 31 12.84 2.65 7.79
N GLY A 32 13.44 1.54 8.24
CA GLY A 32 14.27 0.69 7.40
C GLY A 32 13.52 0.12 6.20
N VAL A 33 12.29 -0.38 6.38
CA VAL A 33 11.46 -0.89 5.28
C VAL A 33 11.14 0.21 4.27
N LEU A 34 10.82 1.42 4.72
CA LEU A 34 10.53 2.53 3.81
C LEU A 34 11.78 2.93 3.01
N ASP A 35 12.94 2.97 3.65
CA ASP A 35 14.19 3.33 2.98
C ASP A 35 14.62 2.29 1.94
N ASP A 36 14.42 1.00 2.20
CA ASP A 36 14.71 -0.08 1.24
C ASP A 36 13.86 -0.01 -0.05
N THR A 37 12.68 0.62 0.02
CA THR A 37 11.78 0.77 -1.14
C THR A 37 12.03 2.04 -1.97
N ALA A 38 12.96 2.89 -1.54
CA ALA A 38 13.20 4.20 -2.15
C ALA A 38 13.71 4.10 -3.60
N GLY A 39 13.08 4.84 -4.51
CA GLY A 39 13.54 5.00 -5.89
C GLY A 39 13.29 3.80 -6.80
N VAL A 40 12.56 2.78 -6.33
CA VAL A 40 12.16 1.61 -7.13
C VAL A 40 11.24 2.03 -8.28
N HIS A 41 10.23 2.84 -7.99
CA HIS A 41 9.28 3.38 -8.96
C HIS A 41 8.53 4.57 -8.34
N PRO A 42 8.18 5.64 -9.09
CA PRO A 42 7.48 6.80 -8.53
C PRO A 42 6.18 6.46 -7.79
N GLY A 43 5.46 5.43 -8.24
CA GLY A 43 4.26 4.94 -7.54
C GLY A 43 4.56 4.27 -6.19
N VAL A 44 5.71 3.59 -6.07
CA VAL A 44 6.16 3.02 -4.78
C VAL A 44 6.61 4.15 -3.84
N ASP A 45 7.30 5.16 -4.36
CA ASP A 45 7.69 6.35 -3.58
C ASP A 45 6.47 7.12 -3.05
N MET A 46 5.37 7.18 -3.81
CA MET A 46 4.11 7.76 -3.36
C MET A 46 3.47 6.95 -2.21
N ILE A 47 3.47 5.62 -2.31
CA ILE A 47 2.98 4.75 -1.24
C ILE A 47 3.83 4.93 0.02
N ARG A 48 5.16 4.95 -0.14
CA ARG A 48 6.13 5.18 0.94
C ARG A 48 5.86 6.49 1.66
N ASP A 49 5.74 7.57 0.90
CA ASP A 49 5.49 8.89 1.50
C ASP A 49 4.10 8.96 2.14
N GLY A 50 3.10 8.26 1.58
CA GLY A 50 1.79 8.09 2.20
C GLY A 50 1.84 7.35 3.54
N ILE A 51 2.63 6.27 3.64
CA ILE A 51 2.83 5.54 4.90
C ILE A 51 3.53 6.45 5.93
N ARG A 52 4.58 7.16 5.52
CA ARG A 52 5.30 8.10 6.39
C ARG A 52 4.39 9.24 6.86
N LEU A 53 3.52 9.74 5.99
CA LEU A 53 2.50 10.73 6.34
C LEU A 53 1.55 10.20 7.41
N LEU A 54 0.95 9.02 7.20
CA LEU A 54 0.01 8.43 8.16
C LEU A 54 0.65 8.13 9.53
N ALA A 55 1.93 7.78 9.54
CA ALA A 55 2.64 7.44 10.77
C ALA A 55 3.10 8.66 11.59
N LEU A 56 3.28 9.82 10.95
CA LEU A 56 3.83 11.03 11.58
C LEU A 56 2.82 12.18 11.73
N ASP A 57 1.59 12.01 11.26
CA ASP A 57 0.48 12.96 11.43
C ASP A 57 -0.14 12.83 12.84
N ALA A 58 -0.54 13.94 13.48
CA ALA A 58 -1.28 13.87 14.75
C ALA A 58 -2.76 13.53 14.51
N LEU A 59 -3.01 12.25 14.26
CA LEU A 59 -4.35 11.72 14.02
C LEU A 59 -5.24 11.84 15.28
N THR A 60 -6.50 12.21 15.07
CA THR A 60 -7.57 12.00 16.06
C THR A 60 -7.95 10.53 16.17
N ALA A 61 -8.69 10.16 17.22
CA ALA A 61 -9.22 8.81 17.40
C ALA A 61 -10.05 8.33 16.18
N ASP A 62 -11.01 9.16 15.74
CA ASP A 62 -11.86 8.89 14.57
C ASP A 62 -11.04 8.68 13.28
N GLN A 63 -10.01 9.52 13.06
CA GLN A 63 -9.11 9.37 11.91
C GLN A 63 -8.32 8.06 12.01
N THR A 64 -7.80 7.72 13.19
CA THR A 64 -7.04 6.49 13.42
C THR A 64 -7.88 5.25 13.11
N GLN A 65 -9.11 5.19 13.62
CA GLN A 65 -10.07 4.11 13.34
C GLN A 65 -10.36 3.99 11.83
N THR A 66 -10.60 5.12 11.17
CA THR A 66 -10.90 5.17 9.74
C THR A 66 -9.73 4.67 8.90
N ILE A 67 -8.50 5.08 9.26
CA ILE A 67 -7.27 4.66 8.58
C ILE A 67 -7.03 3.16 8.78
N LEU A 68 -7.15 2.62 9.99
CA LEU A 68 -7.02 1.18 10.26
C LEU A 68 -8.00 0.36 9.42
N SER A 69 -9.26 0.81 9.34
CA SER A 69 -10.30 0.17 8.53
C SER A 69 -10.05 0.29 7.03
N THR A 70 -9.40 1.36 6.59
CA THR A 70 -9.06 1.57 5.17
C THR A 70 -7.84 0.75 4.73
N ILE A 71 -6.84 0.59 5.61
CA ILE A 71 -5.63 -0.18 5.31
C ILE A 71 -5.94 -1.66 5.24
N ALA A 72 -6.61 -2.20 6.26
CA ALA A 72 -6.82 -3.64 6.42
C ALA A 72 -8.15 -3.95 7.15
N GLY A 73 -9.21 -3.17 6.92
CA GLY A 73 -10.52 -3.44 7.49
C GLY A 73 -11.28 -4.54 6.73
N ASN A 74 -12.61 -4.55 6.86
CA ASN A 74 -13.42 -5.60 6.26
C ASN A 74 -13.87 -5.24 4.82
N GLY A 75 -13.60 -6.13 3.86
CA GLY A 75 -14.08 -6.02 2.48
C GLY A 75 -13.06 -5.45 1.48
N THR A 76 -13.16 -4.14 1.18
CA THR A 76 -12.39 -3.44 0.13
C THR A 76 -11.41 -2.45 0.76
N ASP A 77 -10.22 -2.95 1.07
CA ASP A 77 -9.15 -2.22 1.75
C ASP A 77 -7.90 -2.09 0.85
N LEU A 78 -6.87 -1.40 1.35
CA LEU A 78 -5.61 -1.24 0.62
C LEU A 78 -4.88 -2.57 0.40
N LEU A 79 -4.99 -3.55 1.31
CA LEU A 79 -4.42 -4.89 1.09
C LEU A 79 -5.08 -5.58 -0.11
N ALA A 80 -6.40 -5.50 -0.25
CA ALA A 80 -7.12 -6.02 -1.40
C ALA A 80 -6.67 -5.32 -2.70
N ALA A 81 -6.47 -3.99 -2.65
CA ALA A 81 -5.92 -3.25 -3.78
C ALA A 81 -4.51 -3.72 -4.16
N PHE A 82 -3.63 -4.00 -3.19
CA PHE A 82 -2.29 -4.56 -3.45
C PHE A 82 -2.34 -5.96 -4.04
N GLY A 83 -3.24 -6.83 -3.56
CA GLY A 83 -3.46 -8.16 -4.15
C GLY A 83 -3.85 -8.07 -5.63
N LEU A 84 -4.82 -7.21 -5.95
CA LEU A 84 -5.27 -6.98 -7.33
C LEU A 84 -4.19 -6.33 -8.20
N LEU A 85 -3.36 -5.45 -7.63
CA LEU A 85 -2.23 -4.87 -8.34
C LEU A 85 -1.20 -5.94 -8.72
N VAL A 86 -0.84 -6.84 -7.80
CA VAL A 86 0.08 -7.95 -8.09
C VAL A 86 -0.50 -8.84 -9.19
N GLN A 87 -1.77 -9.25 -9.07
CA GLN A 87 -2.45 -10.05 -10.09
C GLN A 87 -2.41 -9.39 -11.48
N ARG A 88 -2.60 -8.06 -11.54
CA ARG A 88 -2.46 -7.29 -12.78
C ARG A 88 -1.03 -7.31 -13.31
N LEU A 89 -0.04 -7.03 -12.47
CA LEU A 89 1.36 -6.94 -12.89
C LEU A 89 1.93 -8.29 -13.36
N THR A 90 1.39 -9.40 -12.87
CA THR A 90 1.79 -10.76 -13.27
C THR A 90 1.01 -11.32 -14.46
N ASN A 91 0.02 -10.60 -14.97
CA ASN A 91 -0.80 -11.07 -16.09
C ASN A 91 -0.30 -10.44 -17.41
N ALA A 92 0.16 -11.29 -18.34
CA ALA A 92 0.71 -10.87 -19.63
C ALA A 92 -0.30 -10.11 -20.51
N ASP A 93 -1.60 -10.41 -20.43
CA ASP A 93 -2.64 -9.68 -21.18
C ASP A 93 -2.77 -8.22 -20.71
N SER A 94 -2.34 -7.91 -19.49
CA SER A 94 -2.45 -6.56 -18.90
C SER A 94 -1.10 -5.88 -18.63
N ASN A 95 0.01 -6.62 -18.73
CA ASN A 95 1.37 -6.14 -18.56
C ASN A 95 2.25 -6.55 -19.76
N PRO A 96 2.39 -5.68 -20.78
CA PRO A 96 3.21 -5.96 -21.97
C PRO A 96 4.70 -6.21 -21.70
N ALA A 97 5.20 -5.88 -20.50
CA ALA A 97 6.58 -6.20 -20.12
C ALA A 97 6.82 -7.73 -20.06
N LEU A 98 5.76 -8.53 -20.03
CA LEU A 98 5.81 -9.99 -19.98
C LEU A 98 5.71 -10.65 -21.37
N ASP A 99 5.53 -9.89 -22.45
CA ASP A 99 5.32 -10.42 -23.82
C ASP A 99 6.47 -11.29 -24.33
N GLY A 100 7.67 -11.15 -23.74
CA GLY A 100 8.86 -11.92 -24.10
C GLY A 100 8.98 -13.29 -23.40
N LEU A 101 8.08 -13.61 -22.47
CA LEU A 101 8.08 -14.90 -21.78
C LEU A 101 7.53 -16.00 -22.67
N ASP A 102 8.04 -17.23 -22.51
CA ASP A 102 7.38 -18.40 -23.10
C ASP A 102 6.04 -18.67 -22.40
N ALA A 103 5.14 -19.38 -23.08
CA ALA A 103 3.76 -19.57 -22.62
C ALA A 103 3.67 -20.31 -21.27
N GLU A 104 4.59 -21.22 -20.97
CA GLU A 104 4.61 -21.94 -19.70
C GLU A 104 5.04 -21.00 -18.58
N THR A 105 6.14 -20.28 -18.75
CA THR A 105 6.62 -19.28 -17.77
C THR A 105 5.58 -18.18 -17.54
N ALA A 106 4.97 -17.64 -18.60
CA ALA A 106 3.92 -16.63 -18.49
C ALA A 106 2.74 -17.12 -17.63
N LYS A 107 2.31 -18.38 -17.83
CA LYS A 107 1.22 -18.95 -17.04
C LYS A 107 1.60 -19.20 -15.58
N GLN A 108 2.85 -19.58 -15.30
CA GLN A 108 3.33 -19.72 -13.93
C GLN A 108 3.40 -18.37 -13.21
N VAL A 109 3.87 -17.32 -13.88
CA VAL A 109 3.91 -15.95 -13.33
C VAL A 109 2.49 -15.48 -13.00
N GLU A 110 1.54 -15.66 -13.92
CA GLU A 110 0.13 -15.33 -13.69
C GLU A 110 -0.44 -16.08 -12.48
N LEU A 111 -0.20 -17.40 -12.40
CA LEU A 111 -0.66 -18.23 -11.28
C LEU A 111 -0.08 -17.76 -9.94
N CYS A 112 1.18 -17.30 -9.90
CA CYS A 112 1.78 -16.73 -8.70
C CYS A 112 1.04 -15.49 -8.22
N GLY A 113 0.65 -14.59 -9.14
CA GLY A 113 -0.11 -13.40 -8.76
C GLY A 113 -1.55 -13.69 -8.34
N GLU A 114 -2.22 -14.65 -9.01
CA GLU A 114 -3.54 -15.12 -8.59
C GLU A 114 -3.50 -15.73 -7.18
N ARG A 115 -2.48 -16.55 -6.89
CA ARG A 115 -2.28 -17.14 -5.56
C ARG A 115 -1.99 -16.08 -4.51
N PHE A 116 -1.11 -15.12 -4.81
CA PHE A 116 -0.82 -14.02 -3.89
C PHE A 116 -2.09 -13.23 -3.55
N ALA A 117 -2.88 -12.85 -4.56
CA ALA A 117 -4.12 -12.11 -4.35
C ALA A 117 -5.13 -12.91 -3.50
N TYR A 118 -5.26 -14.22 -3.75
CA TYR A 118 -6.11 -15.11 -2.98
C TYR A 118 -5.62 -15.26 -1.53
N GLU A 119 -4.34 -15.56 -1.32
CA GLU A 119 -3.76 -15.74 0.01
C GLU A 119 -3.84 -14.45 0.84
N LEU A 120 -3.61 -13.29 0.24
CA LEU A 120 -3.77 -12.00 0.90
C LEU A 120 -5.24 -11.69 1.26
N ALA A 121 -6.19 -12.11 0.43
CA ALA A 121 -7.61 -11.98 0.73
C ALA A 121 -8.05 -12.90 1.87
N GLU A 122 -7.55 -14.14 1.89
CA GLU A 122 -7.98 -15.16 2.86
C GLU A 122 -7.27 -15.03 4.21
N PHE A 123 -5.96 -14.74 4.21
CA PHE A 123 -5.11 -14.88 5.40
C PHE A 123 -4.60 -13.56 5.96
N ALA A 124 -4.89 -12.40 5.34
CA ALA A 124 -4.53 -11.14 5.97
C ALA A 124 -5.31 -10.98 7.29
N PRO A 125 -4.64 -10.61 8.39
CA PRO A 125 -5.23 -10.58 9.73
C PRO A 125 -6.13 -9.34 9.95
N ARG A 126 -7.18 -9.21 9.14
CA ARG A 126 -8.14 -8.09 9.17
C ARG A 126 -8.90 -7.97 10.48
N ASP A 127 -9.02 -9.08 11.21
CA ASP A 127 -9.71 -9.12 12.49
C ASP A 127 -9.02 -8.24 13.54
N HIS A 128 -7.68 -8.21 13.57
CA HIS A 128 -6.94 -7.43 14.57
C HIS A 128 -7.04 -5.93 14.32
N THR A 129 -6.97 -5.50 13.07
CA THR A 129 -7.14 -4.10 12.68
C THR A 129 -8.57 -3.64 12.87
N GLY A 130 -9.55 -4.48 12.56
CA GLY A 130 -10.97 -4.23 12.84
C GLY A 130 -11.28 -4.16 14.33
N GLU A 131 -10.70 -5.04 15.14
CA GLU A 131 -10.84 -5.03 16.61
C GLU A 131 -10.21 -3.78 17.21
N ALA A 132 -8.99 -3.41 16.79
CA ALA A 132 -8.33 -2.18 17.22
C ALA A 132 -9.17 -0.94 16.87
N ALA A 133 -9.69 -0.86 15.65
CA ALA A 133 -10.60 0.20 15.23
C ALA A 133 -11.86 0.26 16.11
N ALA A 134 -12.48 -0.89 16.40
CA ALA A 134 -13.67 -0.96 17.24
C ALA A 134 -13.41 -0.62 18.72
N LEU A 135 -12.18 -0.84 19.21
CA LEU A 135 -11.78 -0.45 20.58
C LEU A 135 -11.60 1.06 20.69
N ILE A 136 -11.02 1.71 19.67
CA ILE A 136 -10.84 3.17 19.61
C ILE A 136 -12.19 3.90 19.56
N ASP A 137 -13.15 3.39 18.78
CA ASP A 137 -14.51 3.97 18.67
C ASP A 137 -15.25 4.03 20.01
N ARG A 138 -14.88 3.17 20.97
CA ARG A 138 -15.55 3.03 22.26
C ARG A 138 -14.85 3.77 23.41
N SER A 139 -13.67 4.37 23.17
CA SER A 139 -12.87 5.09 24.17
C SER A 139 -13.23 6.56 24.24
#